data_AF-A0AAW2DEC0-F1
#
_entry.id   AF-A0AAW2DEC0-F1
#
_cell.length_a   1.000
_cell.length_b   1.000
_cell.length_c   1.000
_cell.angle_alpha   90.00
_cell.angle_beta   90.00
_cell.angle_gamma   90.00
#
_symmetry.space_group_name_H-M   'P 1'
#
loop_
_entity.id
_entity.type
_entity.pdbx_description
1 polymer ?
#
loop_
_entity_poly.entity_id
_entity_poly.type
_entity_poly.pdbx_seq_one_letter_code
_entity_poly.pdbx_strand_id
1 'polypeptide(L)'
;MNKQEREYYEYIIAEGMIVHKQTGSLLDTSQKLQGSKWIFVMSTSKKLYAGEKRKGSFHHSSFLAGGATLAAGRLEAESGKLKSVSAYSGHYRPTAENLGSFLAFLDENGVNLDEVQVCNLYIMSFHKSATPLLILH
;
A
#
# COMPACT_ATOMS: atom_id res chain seq x y z
N MET A 1 16.84 1.98 10.91
CA MET A 1 16.06 2.96 11.68
C MET A 1 15.77 2.41 13.06
N ASN A 2 15.89 3.26 14.07
CA ASN A 2 15.41 2.98 15.42
C ASN A 2 13.88 3.15 15.50
N LYS A 3 13.30 2.90 16.69
CA LYS A 3 11.85 2.95 16.90
C LYS A 3 11.28 4.37 16.72
N GLN A 4 11.95 5.39 17.24
CA GLN A 4 11.51 6.79 17.16
C GLN A 4 11.44 7.27 15.71
N GLU A 5 12.49 7.00 14.93
CA GLU A 5 12.54 7.35 13.51
C GLU A 5 11.43 6.66 12.73
N ARG A 6 11.08 5.41 13.09
CA ARG A 6 10.05 4.62 12.41
C ARG A 6 8.65 5.22 12.58
N GLU A 7 8.37 5.83 13.71
CA GLU A 7 7.05 6.42 13.98
C GLU A 7 6.74 7.60 13.06
N TYR A 8 7.77 8.30 12.55
CA TYR A 8 7.62 9.36 11.53
C TYR A 8 7.10 8.84 10.17
N TYR A 9 7.19 7.53 9.94
CA TYR A 9 6.69 6.92 8.71
C TYR A 9 5.41 6.12 8.96
N GLU A 10 4.85 6.14 10.18
CA GLU A 10 3.67 5.36 10.53
C GLU A 10 2.39 6.09 10.09
N TYR A 11 1.54 5.36 9.35
CA TYR A 11 0.23 5.82 8.93
C TYR A 11 -0.84 4.90 9.50
N ILE A 12 -2.02 5.47 9.71
CA ILE A 12 -3.24 4.76 10.09
C ILE A 12 -4.30 4.98 9.03
N ILE A 13 -5.31 4.12 9.01
CA ILE A 13 -6.54 4.36 8.27
C ILE A 13 -7.56 4.91 9.24
N ALA A 14 -8.10 6.10 8.96
CA ALA A 14 -9.17 6.74 9.72
C ALA A 14 -10.27 7.14 8.75
N GLU A 15 -11.48 6.61 8.95
CA GLU A 15 -12.63 6.87 8.07
C GLU A 15 -12.32 6.60 6.59
N GLY A 16 -11.61 5.50 6.30
CA GLY A 16 -11.21 5.14 4.94
C GLY A 16 -10.09 5.99 4.34
N MET A 17 -9.52 6.94 5.08
CA MET A 17 -8.43 7.81 4.64
C MET A 17 -7.10 7.40 5.29
N ILE A 18 -6.01 7.51 4.53
CA ILE A 18 -4.65 7.29 5.02
C ILE A 18 -4.15 8.56 5.70
N VAL A 19 -3.88 8.46 7.00
CA VAL A 19 -3.54 9.60 7.87
C VAL A 19 -2.20 9.34 8.56
N HIS A 20 -1.33 10.33 8.55
CA HIS A 20 -0.07 10.27 9.28
C HIS A 20 -0.34 10.22 10.79
N LYS A 21 0.16 9.18 11.46
CA LYS A 21 -0.26 8.83 12.82
C LYS A 21 0.00 9.92 13.85
N GLN A 22 1.12 10.64 13.74
CA GLN A 22 1.50 11.65 14.73
C GLN A 22 0.88 13.03 14.46
N THR A 23 0.77 13.41 13.19
CA THR A 23 0.37 14.79 12.83
C THR A 23 -1.10 14.89 12.44
N GLY A 24 -1.78 13.78 12.17
CA GLY A 24 -3.14 13.79 11.62
C GLY A 24 -3.21 14.27 10.16
N SER A 25 -2.07 14.52 9.52
CA SER A 25 -2.04 15.00 8.14
C SER A 25 -2.42 13.89 7.16
N LEU A 26 -3.26 14.22 6.19
CA LEU A 26 -3.63 13.29 5.13
C LEU A 26 -2.40 12.95 4.27
N LEU A 27 -2.24 11.67 3.92
CA LEU A 27 -1.19 11.27 3.01
C LEU A 27 -1.46 11.84 1.62
N ASP A 28 -0.50 12.59 1.10
CA ASP A 28 -0.53 13.08 -0.26
C ASP A 28 0.78 12.71 -0.97
N THR A 29 0.65 12.01 -2.09
CA THR A 29 1.76 11.53 -2.92
C THR A 29 1.77 12.19 -4.30
N SER A 30 0.89 13.16 -4.55
CA SER A 30 0.76 13.88 -5.82
C SER A 30 1.93 14.84 -6.06
N GLN A 31 2.48 15.41 -4.99
CA GLN A 31 3.63 16.32 -5.01
C GLN A 31 4.93 15.53 -5.20
N LYS A 32 5.13 14.97 -6.39
CA LYS A 32 6.32 14.19 -6.73
C LYS A 32 7.43 15.12 -7.21
N LEU A 33 8.60 15.06 -6.56
CA LEU A 33 9.84 15.37 -7.27
C LEU A 33 9.97 14.35 -8.42
N GLN A 34 10.23 14.82 -9.64
CA GLN A 34 10.16 14.01 -10.86
C GLN A 34 10.86 12.64 -10.69
N GLY A 35 10.08 11.56 -10.75
CA GLY A 35 10.58 10.18 -10.68
C GLY A 35 10.66 9.55 -9.27
N SER A 36 10.23 10.24 -8.21
CA SER A 36 10.14 9.64 -6.88
C SER A 36 8.99 8.64 -6.77
N LYS A 37 9.18 7.60 -5.94
CA LYS A 37 8.24 6.48 -5.81
C LYS A 37 7.89 6.32 -4.34
N TRP A 38 6.61 6.41 -3.99
CA TRP A 38 6.17 6.07 -2.64
C TRP A 38 6.13 4.56 -2.45
N ILE A 39 6.72 4.11 -1.35
CA ILE A 39 6.78 2.71 -0.96
C ILE A 39 6.09 2.53 0.38
N PHE A 40 5.52 1.35 0.58
CA PHE A 40 4.91 0.99 1.85
C PHE A 40 5.33 -0.39 2.32
N VAL A 41 5.22 -0.61 3.63
CA VAL A 41 5.33 -1.90 4.30
C VAL A 41 4.25 -2.01 5.36
N MET A 42 3.60 -3.17 5.41
CA MET A 42 2.74 -3.56 6.52
C MET A 42 3.47 -4.59 7.40
N SER A 43 3.63 -4.30 8.69
CA SER A 43 4.23 -5.25 9.65
C SER A 43 3.28 -6.41 9.97
N THR A 44 3.80 -7.46 10.63
CA THR A 44 3.00 -8.57 11.18
C THR A 44 1.99 -8.15 12.25
N SER A 45 2.18 -6.97 12.84
CA SER A 45 1.23 -6.34 13.76
C SER A 45 0.25 -5.38 13.07
N LYS A 46 0.06 -5.51 11.75
CA LYS A 46 -0.81 -4.66 10.92
C LYS A 46 -0.50 -3.15 11.03
N LYS A 47 0.76 -2.77 11.33
CA LYS A 47 1.18 -1.37 11.26
C LYS A 47 1.60 -1.01 9.85
N LEU A 48 1.05 0.08 9.32
CA LEU A 48 1.36 0.60 8.00
C LEU A 48 2.46 1.65 8.09
N TYR A 49 3.52 1.44 7.32
CA TYR A 49 4.59 2.41 7.13
C TYR A 49 4.68 2.82 5.68
N ALA A 50 4.81 4.11 5.39
CA ALA A 50 4.93 4.63 4.03
C ALA A 50 5.93 5.78 3.95
N GLY A 51 6.58 5.91 2.80
CA GLY A 51 7.57 6.97 2.59
C GLY A 51 8.10 7.03 1.16
N GLU A 52 8.68 8.17 0.81
CA GLU A 52 9.32 8.37 -0.48
C GLU A 52 10.61 7.54 -0.58
N LYS A 53 10.67 6.67 -1.59
CA LYS A 53 11.84 5.85 -1.88
C LYS A 53 12.98 6.75 -2.36
N ARG A 54 14.14 6.62 -1.71
CA ARG A 54 15.38 7.31 -2.09
C ARG A 54 16.41 6.28 -2.55
N LYS A 55 16.82 6.35 -3.81
CA LYS A 55 17.75 5.38 -4.41
C LYS A 55 19.06 5.37 -3.61
N GLY A 56 19.45 4.20 -3.09
CA GLY A 56 20.70 4.01 -2.37
C GLY A 56 20.63 4.27 -0.85
N SER A 57 19.57 4.88 -0.34
CA SER A 57 19.46 5.25 1.09
C SER A 57 18.15 4.86 1.76
N PHE A 58 17.06 4.69 1.02
CA PHE A 58 15.75 4.36 1.61
C PHE A 58 14.94 3.37 0.75
N HIS A 59 14.68 2.19 1.33
CA HIS A 59 14.04 1.04 0.69
C HIS A 59 13.00 0.41 1.64
N HIS A 60 12.24 -0.59 1.17
CA HIS A 60 11.24 -1.29 2.00
C HIS A 60 11.82 -1.85 3.31
N SER A 61 13.01 -2.45 3.26
CA SER A 61 13.68 -2.99 4.45
C SER A 61 14.08 -1.92 5.47
N SER A 62 14.20 -0.65 5.06
CA SER A 62 14.54 0.46 5.95
C SER A 62 13.52 0.66 7.06
N PHE A 63 12.21 0.47 6.77
CA PHE A 63 11.14 0.67 7.75
C PHE A 63 11.28 -0.25 8.96
N LEU A 64 11.44 -1.56 8.73
CA LEU A 64 11.43 -2.57 9.79
C LEU A 64 12.82 -3.04 10.22
N ALA A 65 13.89 -2.39 9.74
CA ALA A 65 15.28 -2.82 9.97
C ALA A 65 15.51 -4.31 9.61
N GLY A 66 14.89 -4.77 8.52
CA GLY A 66 14.95 -6.17 8.08
C GLY A 66 13.97 -7.13 8.74
N GLY A 67 13.10 -6.66 9.64
CA GLY A 67 12.04 -7.48 10.24
C GLY A 67 10.99 -7.98 9.25
N ALA A 68 10.23 -9.00 9.66
CA ALA A 68 9.19 -9.62 8.84
C ALA A 68 8.07 -8.65 8.46
N THR A 69 7.55 -8.80 7.24
CA THR A 69 6.47 -7.99 6.66
C THR A 69 5.32 -8.89 6.22
N LEU A 70 4.08 -8.41 6.38
CA LEU A 70 2.91 -9.06 5.76
C LEU A 70 2.76 -8.64 4.30
N ALA A 71 3.01 -7.36 4.02
CA ALA A 71 2.92 -6.82 2.69
C ALA A 71 3.96 -5.72 2.49
N ALA A 72 4.40 -5.56 1.25
CA ALA A 72 5.28 -4.48 0.85
C ALA A 72 4.98 -4.13 -0.60
N GLY A 73 5.15 -2.87 -0.97
CA GLY A 73 4.76 -2.44 -2.29
C GLY A 73 4.91 -0.96 -2.54
N ARG A 74 4.15 -0.46 -3.50
CA ARG A 74 3.97 0.96 -3.77
C ARG A 74 2.52 1.33 -3.61
N LEU A 75 2.28 2.57 -3.22
CA LEU A 75 0.96 3.16 -3.17
C LEU A 75 1.01 4.57 -3.72
N GLU A 76 -0.14 5.06 -4.14
CA GLU A 76 -0.39 6.46 -4.43
C GLU A 76 -1.66 6.87 -3.71
N ALA A 77 -1.59 8.00 -3.02
CA ALA A 77 -2.73 8.63 -2.36
C ALA A 77 -2.76 10.12 -2.67
N GLU A 78 -3.95 10.69 -2.62
CA GLU A 78 -4.22 12.11 -2.83
C GLU A 78 -5.23 12.55 -1.77
N SER A 79 -4.88 13.58 -0.99
CA SER A 79 -5.70 14.01 0.15
C SER A 79 -6.19 12.84 1.02
N GLY A 80 -5.31 11.89 1.32
CA GLY A 80 -5.58 10.72 2.16
C GLY A 80 -6.33 9.59 1.46
N LYS A 81 -6.95 9.83 0.29
CA LYS A 81 -7.64 8.77 -0.46
C LYS A 81 -6.62 7.91 -1.20
N LEU A 82 -6.67 6.60 -0.99
CA LEU A 82 -5.86 5.65 -1.76
C LEU A 82 -6.33 5.65 -3.22
N LYS A 83 -5.40 5.83 -4.15
CA LYS A 83 -5.67 5.86 -5.60
C LYS A 83 -5.15 4.62 -6.31
N SER A 84 -3.96 4.15 -5.93
CA SER A 84 -3.39 2.93 -6.50
C SER A 84 -2.53 2.18 -5.50
N VAL A 85 -2.43 0.86 -5.67
CA VAL A 85 -1.53 -0.01 -4.91
C VAL A 85 -0.90 -1.06 -5.82
N SER A 86 0.37 -1.37 -5.61
CA SER A 86 1.03 -2.52 -6.24
C SER A 86 1.88 -3.28 -5.22
N ALA A 87 1.82 -4.61 -5.23
CA ALA A 87 2.62 -5.44 -4.32
C ALA A 87 4.10 -5.57 -4.75
N TYR A 88 4.59 -4.71 -5.65
CA TYR A 88 5.95 -4.86 -6.17
C TYR A 88 7.00 -4.23 -5.26
N SER A 89 7.77 -5.06 -4.57
CA SER A 89 8.88 -4.65 -3.69
C SER A 89 10.24 -5.23 -4.07
N GLY A 90 10.41 -5.81 -5.27
CA GLY A 90 11.69 -6.39 -5.70
C GLY A 90 12.01 -7.70 -4.97
N HIS A 91 12.86 -7.66 -3.93
CA HIS A 91 13.40 -8.84 -3.23
C HIS A 91 12.39 -9.59 -2.36
N TYR A 92 11.34 -8.91 -1.88
CA TYR A 92 10.19 -9.60 -1.32
C TYR A 92 9.42 -10.16 -2.50
N ARG A 93 9.51 -11.48 -2.71
CA ARG A 93 8.67 -12.20 -3.68
C ARG A 93 7.22 -12.05 -3.22
N PRO A 94 6.40 -11.21 -3.87
CA PRO A 94 5.05 -10.96 -3.40
C PRO A 94 4.23 -12.21 -3.70
N THR A 95 3.66 -12.83 -2.68
CA THR A 95 2.60 -13.82 -2.88
C THR A 95 1.28 -13.08 -3.11
N ALA A 96 0.36 -13.69 -3.85
CA ALA A 96 -1.00 -13.16 -3.97
C ALA A 96 -1.67 -13.00 -2.59
N GLU A 97 -1.31 -13.86 -1.64
CA GLU A 97 -1.77 -13.85 -0.26
C GLU A 97 -1.36 -12.58 0.50
N ASN A 98 -0.14 -12.08 0.30
CA ASN A 98 0.33 -10.85 0.93
C ASN A 98 -0.43 -9.62 0.43
N LEU A 99 -0.73 -9.57 -0.88
CA LEU A 99 -1.56 -8.51 -1.45
C LEU A 99 -3.00 -8.63 -0.95
N GLY A 100 -3.57 -9.83 -0.95
CA GLY A 100 -4.92 -10.07 -0.42
C GLY A 100 -5.05 -9.65 1.05
N SER A 101 -4.06 -9.98 1.89
CA SER A 101 -4.03 -9.54 3.29
C SER A 101 -3.99 -8.02 3.44
N PHE A 102 -3.29 -7.33 2.54
CA PHE A 102 -3.26 -5.87 2.55
C PHE A 102 -4.58 -5.25 2.08
N LEU A 103 -5.19 -5.79 1.03
CA LEU A 103 -6.50 -5.33 0.56
C LEU A 103 -7.58 -5.57 1.63
N ALA A 104 -7.59 -6.73 2.27
CA ALA A 104 -8.49 -7.02 3.38
C ALA A 104 -8.29 -6.03 4.54
N PHE A 105 -7.04 -5.73 4.91
CA PHE A 105 -6.76 -4.70 5.92
C PHE A 105 -7.32 -3.32 5.53
N LEU A 106 -7.21 -2.91 4.26
CA LEU A 106 -7.75 -1.64 3.79
C LEU A 106 -9.29 -1.61 3.86
N ASP A 107 -9.94 -2.67 3.39
CA ASP A 107 -11.39 -2.84 3.41
C ASP A 107 -11.95 -2.86 4.85
N GLU A 108 -11.33 -3.64 5.74
CA GLU A 108 -11.65 -3.69 7.17
C GLU A 108 -11.60 -2.31 7.85
N ASN A 109 -10.81 -1.38 7.32
CA ASN A 109 -10.67 -0.02 7.84
C ASN A 109 -11.42 1.04 7.00
N GLY A 110 -12.33 0.62 6.13
CA GLY A 110 -13.28 1.49 5.43
C GLY A 110 -12.75 2.17 4.18
N VAL A 111 -11.62 1.72 3.63
CA VAL A 111 -11.14 2.22 2.33
C VAL A 111 -12.06 1.69 1.23
N ASN A 112 -12.61 2.59 0.41
CA ASN A 112 -13.39 2.18 -0.76
C ASN A 112 -12.47 1.60 -1.86
N LEU A 113 -12.39 0.26 -1.94
CA LEU A 113 -11.52 -0.42 -2.90
C LEU A 113 -12.01 -0.34 -4.36
N ASP A 114 -13.28 -0.01 -4.62
CA ASP A 114 -13.80 0.14 -5.98
C ASP A 114 -13.15 1.31 -6.73
N GLU A 115 -12.65 2.31 -5.98
CA GLU A 115 -11.94 3.47 -6.51
C GLU A 115 -10.40 3.31 -6.51
N VAL A 116 -9.90 2.15 -6.08
CA VAL A 116 -8.46 1.87 -5.96
C VAL A 116 -7.99 1.03 -7.14
N GLN A 117 -7.02 1.55 -7.89
CA GLN A 117 -6.36 0.78 -8.93
C GLN A 117 -5.37 -0.22 -8.32
N VAL A 118 -5.71 -1.51 -8.36
CA VAL A 118 -4.82 -2.59 -7.91
C VAL A 118 -3.94 -3.06 -9.07
N CYS A 119 -2.70 -2.59 -9.07
CA CYS A 119 -1.70 -2.91 -10.09
C CYS A 119 -0.96 -4.20 -9.71
N ASN A 120 -1.44 -5.34 -10.19
CA ASN A 120 -0.72 -6.60 -10.10
C ASN A 120 0.04 -6.88 -11.40
N LEU A 121 1.39 -6.93 -11.36
CA LEU A 121 2.18 -7.30 -12.55
C LEU A 121 1.93 -8.76 -12.99
N TYR A 122 1.19 -9.55 -12.22
CA TYR A 122 0.84 -10.95 -12.50
C TYR A 122 -0.55 -11.17 -13.15
N ILE A 123 -1.46 -10.19 -13.19
CA ILE A 123 -2.83 -10.36 -13.74
C ILE A 123 -2.94 -9.97 -15.23
N MET A 124 -1.82 -9.76 -15.92
CA MET A 124 -1.85 -9.76 -17.40
C MET A 124 -1.96 -11.19 -17.99
N SER A 125 -1.92 -12.25 -17.16
CA SER A 125 -1.94 -13.64 -17.65
C SER A 125 -3.09 -14.52 -17.14
N PHE A 126 -3.98 -14.06 -16.25
CA PHE A 126 -5.14 -14.85 -15.82
C PHE A 126 -6.45 -14.08 -16.02
N HIS A 127 -7.07 -14.40 -17.15
CA HIS A 127 -8.48 -14.25 -17.54
C HIS A 127 -9.35 -13.20 -16.85
N LYS A 128 -9.75 -12.23 -17.68
CA LYS A 128 -11.07 -11.59 -17.63
C LYS A 128 -12.13 -12.68 -17.84
N SER A 129 -12.85 -13.08 -16.80
CA SER A 129 -14.14 -13.75 -16.96
C SER A 129 -15.06 -13.40 -15.80
N ALA A 130 -15.81 -12.32 -15.96
CA ALA A 130 -17.04 -12.09 -15.22
C ALA A 130 -18.07 -11.54 -16.20
N THR A 131 -19.06 -12.37 -16.52
CA THR A 131 -20.47 -11.97 -16.72
C THR A 131 -21.34 -13.24 -16.59
N PRO A 132 -22.30 -13.29 -15.65
CA PRO A 132 -23.52 -14.05 -15.87
C PRO A 132 -24.53 -13.13 -16.55
N LEU A 133 -24.93 -13.48 -17.77
CA LEU A 133 -26.03 -12.85 -18.48
C LEU A 133 -27.34 -13.32 -17.83
N LEU A 134 -28.05 -12.41 -17.18
CA LEU A 134 -29.44 -12.62 -16.77
C LEU A 134 -30.28 -12.61 -18.05
N ILE A 135 -30.92 -13.73 -18.42
CA ILE A 135 -32.02 -13.73 -19.39
C ILE A 135 -33.30 -14.05 -18.62
N LEU A 136 -34.14 -13.02 -18.46
CA LEU A 136 -35.56 -13.14 -18.19
C LEU A 136 -36.25 -13.68 -19.45
N HIS A 137 -37.04 -14.74 -19.30
CA HIS A 137 -38.29 -14.97 -20.03
C HIS A 137 -39.30 -15.54 -19.04
#